data_AF-A0A176FNW2-F1
#
_entry.id   AF-A0A176FNW2-F1
#
_cell.length_a   1.000
_cell.length_b   1.000
_cell.length_c   1.000
_cell.angle_alpha   90.00
_cell.angle_beta   90.00
_cell.angle_gamma   90.00
#
_symmetry.space_group_name_H-M   'P 1'
#
loop_
_entity.id
_entity.type
_entity.pdbx_description
1 polymer ?
#
loop_
_entity_poly.entity_id
_entity_poly.type
_entity_poly.pdbx_seq_one_letter_code
_entity_poly.pdbx_strand_id
1 'polypeptide(L)'
;MQTFHNGRLPAIDDDLVQELADKLTTLARRGGGRGMRLNFEWLSDAIGPRLARAVLRRAGFRRLPETWAIGDGDTRPGRFTYPEVFAEQLEEIVDDYA
;
A
#
# COMPACT_ATOMS: atom_id res chain seq x y z
N MET A 1 24.14 -13.57 -20.19
CA MET A 1 23.62 -12.61 -21.18
C MET A 1 22.35 -12.03 -20.60
N GLN A 2 22.39 -10.82 -20.04
CA GLN A 2 21.21 -10.15 -19.50
C GLN A 2 20.63 -9.23 -20.57
N THR A 3 19.43 -9.56 -21.03
CA THR A 3 18.74 -8.87 -22.12
C THR A 3 17.99 -7.67 -21.54
N PHE A 4 18.46 -6.45 -21.82
CA PHE A 4 17.76 -5.21 -21.49
C PHE A 4 16.54 -5.04 -22.40
N HIS A 5 15.33 -5.31 -21.89
CA HIS A 5 14.08 -5.11 -22.60
C HIS A 5 13.39 -3.81 -22.18
N ASN A 6 13.49 -2.80 -23.04
CA ASN A 6 12.66 -1.59 -23.12
C ASN A 6 12.76 -0.65 -21.91
N GLY A 7 12.60 0.67 -22.13
CA GLY A 7 12.61 1.73 -21.11
C GLY A 7 11.43 1.67 -20.11
N ARG A 8 11.09 0.48 -19.64
CA ARG A 8 10.17 0.22 -18.54
C ARG A 8 10.99 0.44 -17.28
N LEU A 9 10.64 1.49 -16.53
CA LEU A 9 11.08 1.69 -15.13
C LEU A 9 11.17 0.32 -14.42
N PRO A 10 12.18 0.08 -13.56
CA PRO A 10 12.45 -1.22 -12.97
C PRO A 10 11.13 -1.86 -12.58
N ALA A 11 10.89 -3.06 -13.10
CA ALA A 11 9.68 -3.81 -12.80
C ALA A 11 9.60 -3.86 -11.28
N ILE A 12 8.56 -3.22 -10.73
CA ILE A 12 8.33 -3.28 -9.29
C ILE A 12 8.17 -4.76 -9.00
N ASP A 13 8.92 -5.26 -8.03
CA ASP A 13 8.88 -6.67 -7.66
C ASP A 13 7.45 -7.04 -7.28
N ASP A 14 6.89 -8.05 -7.98
CA ASP A 14 5.51 -8.48 -7.79
C ASP A 14 5.31 -9.13 -6.40
N ASP A 15 6.35 -9.76 -5.83
CA ASP A 15 6.31 -10.36 -4.50
C ASP A 15 6.29 -9.28 -3.41
N LEU A 16 7.12 -8.25 -3.55
CA LEU A 16 7.08 -7.04 -2.69
C LEU A 16 5.69 -6.40 -2.71
N VAL A 17 5.11 -6.22 -3.91
CA VAL A 17 3.78 -5.62 -4.06
C VAL A 17 2.70 -6.48 -3.41
N GLN A 18 2.80 -7.81 -3.53
CA GLN A 18 1.87 -8.75 -2.92
C GLN A 18 1.95 -8.69 -1.39
N GLU A 19 3.16 -8.70 -0.83
CA GLU A 19 3.37 -8.70 0.63
C GLU A 19 2.83 -7.41 1.27
N LEU A 20 3.14 -6.25 0.68
CA LEU A 20 2.61 -4.96 1.11
C LEU A 20 1.08 -4.89 0.98
N ALA A 21 0.52 -5.47 -0.08
CA ALA A 21 -0.92 -5.51 -0.31
C ALA A 21 -1.66 -6.39 0.70
N ASP A 22 -1.08 -7.54 1.07
CA ASP A 22 -1.63 -8.44 2.09
C ASP A 22 -1.61 -7.78 3.48
N LYS A 23 -0.55 -7.01 3.79
CA LYS A 23 -0.48 -6.23 5.02
C LYS A 23 -1.59 -5.16 5.09
N LEU A 24 -1.77 -4.40 4.01
CA LEU A 24 -2.85 -3.39 3.91
C LEU A 24 -4.25 -4.01 3.98
N THR A 25 -4.43 -5.18 3.38
CA THR A 25 -5.70 -5.91 3.43
C THR A 25 -5.99 -6.42 4.84
N THR A 26 -4.97 -6.93 5.53
CA THR A 26 -5.06 -7.35 6.94
C THR A 26 -5.45 -6.19 7.84
N LEU A 27 -4.83 -5.02 7.63
CA LEU A 27 -5.19 -3.79 8.31
C LEU A 27 -6.65 -3.39 8.07
N ALA A 28 -7.08 -3.36 6.81
CA ALA A 28 -8.46 -3.01 6.44
C ALA A 28 -9.49 -3.94 7.11
N ARG A 29 -9.17 -5.24 7.24
CA ARG A 29 -10.02 -6.21 7.95
C ARG A 29 -10.06 -5.95 9.46
N ARG A 30 -8.93 -5.62 10.08
CA ARG A 30 -8.81 -5.33 11.52
C ARG A 30 -9.57 -4.06 11.93
N GLY A 31 -9.73 -3.10 11.02
CA GLY A 31 -10.55 -1.89 11.19
C GLY A 31 -12.08 -2.12 11.22
N GLY A 32 -12.55 -3.37 11.35
CA GLY A 32 -13.97 -3.69 11.49
C GLY A 32 -14.63 -4.28 10.24
N GLY A 33 -13.85 -4.76 9.26
CA GLY A 33 -14.32 -5.61 8.15
C GLY A 33 -15.25 -4.97 7.11
N ARG A 34 -15.81 -3.79 7.37
CA ARG A 34 -16.72 -3.09 6.44
C ARG A 34 -15.99 -2.39 5.29
N GLY A 35 -14.70 -2.11 5.45
CA GLY A 35 -13.90 -1.35 4.51
C GLY A 35 -13.07 -0.27 5.20
N MET A 36 -12.09 0.27 4.48
CA MET A 36 -11.16 1.28 5.00
C MET A 36 -10.93 2.38 3.97
N ARG A 37 -10.78 3.63 4.43
CA ARG A 37 -10.31 4.76 3.63
C ARG A 37 -8.93 5.20 4.07
N LEU A 38 -8.10 5.55 3.10
CA LEU A 38 -6.69 5.88 3.31
C LEU A 38 -6.31 7.11 2.46
N ASN A 39 -5.50 8.00 3.04
CA ASN A 39 -4.92 9.10 2.28
C ASN A 39 -3.71 8.58 1.48
N PHE A 40 -3.69 8.87 0.18
CA PHE A 40 -2.59 8.49 -0.70
C PHE A 40 -1.25 9.07 -0.24
N GLU A 41 -1.24 10.33 0.23
CA GLU A 41 -0.01 11.02 0.62
C GLU A 41 0.76 10.26 1.70
N TRP A 42 0.03 9.76 2.70
CA TRP A 42 0.61 8.97 3.79
C TRP A 42 1.35 7.72 3.28
N LEU A 43 0.71 6.93 2.42
CA LEU A 43 1.34 5.72 1.90
C LEU A 43 2.49 6.08 0.93
N SER A 44 2.35 7.16 0.18
CA SER A 44 3.40 7.60 -0.74
C SER A 44 4.64 8.14 -0.04
N ASP A 45 4.50 8.66 1.19
CA ASP A 45 5.61 9.15 2.01
C ASP A 45 6.46 7.97 2.52
N ALA A 46 5.82 6.91 3.00
CA ALA A 46 6.50 5.72 3.53
C ALA A 46 7.21 4.88 2.45
N ILE A 47 6.53 4.54 1.35
CA ILE A 47 7.04 3.55 0.36
C ILE A 47 7.20 4.12 -1.06
N GLY A 48 7.02 5.43 -1.21
CA GLY A 48 7.09 6.10 -2.50
C GLY A 48 5.81 6.02 -3.33
N PRO A 49 5.51 7.04 -4.16
CA PRO A 49 4.23 7.18 -4.85
C PRO A 49 3.97 6.11 -5.91
N ARG A 50 5.02 5.52 -6.49
CA ARG A 50 4.88 4.51 -7.55
C ARG A 50 4.47 3.15 -6.97
N LEU A 51 5.16 2.71 -5.92
CA LEU A 51 4.89 1.47 -5.20
C LEU A 51 3.54 1.56 -4.46
N ALA A 52 3.27 2.68 -3.79
CA ALA A 52 1.97 2.94 -3.15
C ALA A 52 0.78 2.72 -4.10
N ARG A 53 0.86 3.20 -5.36
CA ARG A 53 -0.21 2.97 -6.36
C ARG A 53 -0.33 1.51 -6.77
N ALA A 54 0.78 0.80 -6.93
CA ALA A 54 0.78 -0.61 -7.30
C ALA A 54 0.16 -1.45 -6.18
N VAL A 55 0.60 -1.22 -4.95
CA VAL A 55 0.12 -1.89 -3.74
C VAL A 55 -1.38 -1.62 -3.51
N LEU A 56 -1.84 -0.37 -3.59
CA LEU A 56 -3.26 -0.04 -3.40
C LEU A 56 -4.16 -0.71 -4.45
N ARG A 57 -3.72 -0.74 -5.71
CA ARG A 57 -4.45 -1.46 -6.77
C ARG A 57 -4.47 -2.96 -6.50
N ARG A 58 -3.35 -3.54 -6.08
CA ARG A 58 -3.24 -4.97 -5.78
C ARG A 58 -4.13 -5.37 -4.60
N ALA A 59 -4.14 -4.56 -3.55
CA ALA A 59 -4.99 -4.76 -2.37
C ALA A 59 -6.48 -4.50 -2.65
N GLY A 60 -6.87 -4.05 -3.85
CA GLY A 60 -8.27 -3.84 -4.22
C GLY A 60 -8.87 -2.50 -3.77
N PHE A 61 -8.02 -1.51 -3.44
CA PHE A 61 -8.49 -0.17 -3.15
C PHE A 61 -8.91 0.54 -4.44
N ARG A 62 -10.06 1.21 -4.38
CA ARG A 62 -10.61 2.07 -5.41
C ARG A 62 -10.16 3.50 -5.16
N ARG A 63 -9.71 4.19 -6.21
CA ARG A 63 -9.33 5.60 -6.15
C ARG A 63 -10.58 6.48 -6.03
N LEU A 64 -10.59 7.34 -5.04
CA LEU A 64 -11.51 8.47 -4.87
C LEU A 64 -10.75 9.78 -5.17
N PRO A 65 -11.43 10.93 -5.34
CA PRO A 65 -10.76 12.19 -5.71
C PRO A 65 -9.60 12.57 -4.78
N GLU A 66 -9.76 12.34 -3.47
CA GLU A 66 -8.80 12.75 -2.44
C GLU A 66 -8.27 11.57 -1.60
N THR A 67 -8.81 10.36 -1.78
CA THR A 67 -8.51 9.20 -0.93
C THR A 67 -8.55 7.89 -1.72
N TRP A 68 -8.17 6.79 -1.08
CA TRP A 68 -8.34 5.43 -1.57
C TRP A 68 -9.23 4.65 -0.62
N ALA A 69 -10.12 3.81 -1.15
CA ALA A 69 -11.09 3.08 -0.35
C ALA A 69 -11.19 1.62 -0.75
N ILE A 70 -11.23 0.71 0.23
CA ILE A 70 -11.57 -0.70 0.03
C ILE A 70 -12.89 -0.99 0.76
N GLY A 71 -13.79 -1.78 0.14
CA GLY A 71 -15.12 -2.05 0.68
C GLY A 71 -16.06 -0.83 0.66
N ASP A 72 -17.05 -0.83 1.56
CA ASP A 72 -18.10 0.20 1.69
C ASP A 72 -18.02 0.97 3.03
N GLY A 73 -17.08 0.60 3.89
CA GLY A 73 -16.85 1.22 5.20
C GLY A 73 -16.13 2.57 5.13
N ASP A 74 -16.42 3.45 6.08
CA ASP A 74 -15.70 4.73 6.31
C ASP A 74 -14.67 4.61 7.44
N THR A 75 -14.18 3.40 7.76
CA THR A 75 -13.12 3.28 8.77
C THR A 75 -11.90 4.01 8.26
N ARG A 76 -11.49 5.06 8.95
CA ARG A 76 -10.24 5.78 8.69
C ARG A 76 -9.20 5.28 9.68
N PRO A 77 -7.93 5.10 9.27
CA PRO A 77 -6.86 4.95 10.23
C PRO A 77 -6.88 6.20 11.14
N GLY A 78 -7.13 5.98 12.43
CA GLY A 78 -7.23 7.04 13.42
C GLY A 78 -5.88 7.33 14.06
N ARG A 79 -5.76 8.50 14.70
CA ARG A 79 -4.54 8.97 15.39
C ARG A 79 -3.95 7.97 16.40
N PHE A 80 -4.77 7.08 16.96
CA PHE A 80 -4.38 6.06 17.94
C PHE A 80 -4.43 4.63 17.41
N THR A 81 -4.92 4.42 16.19
CA THR A 81 -5.07 3.08 15.59
C THR A 81 -4.06 2.77 14.51
N TYR A 82 -3.28 3.73 14.00
CA TYR A 82 -2.12 3.51 13.10
C TYR A 82 -1.68 4.82 12.44
N PRO A 83 -0.45 5.28 12.70
CA PRO A 83 0.39 5.68 11.56
C PRO A 83 1.86 5.25 11.62
N GLU A 84 2.52 5.29 12.79
CA GLU A 84 4.00 5.16 12.86
C GLU A 84 4.46 3.70 12.76
N VAL A 85 4.04 2.84 13.69
CA VAL A 85 4.46 1.42 13.71
C VAL A 85 4.15 0.66 12.42
N PHE A 86 3.11 1.06 11.69
CA PHE A 86 2.80 0.43 10.41
C PHE A 86 3.58 1.01 9.24
N ALA A 87 3.86 2.32 9.25
CA ALA A 87 4.79 2.88 8.28
C ALA A 87 6.17 2.23 8.46
N GLU A 88 6.65 2.10 9.69
CA GLU A 88 7.88 1.37 10.03
C GLU A 88 7.87 -0.07 9.49
N GLN A 89 6.76 -0.81 9.65
CA GLN A 89 6.65 -2.17 9.10
C GLN A 89 6.61 -2.22 7.56
N LEU A 90 6.04 -1.21 6.90
CA LEU A 90 6.04 -1.14 5.44
C LEU A 90 7.44 -0.78 4.92
N GLU A 91 8.14 0.12 5.61
CA GLU A 91 9.52 0.50 5.34
C GLU A 91 10.47 -0.69 5.53
N GLU A 92 10.34 -1.45 6.62
CA GLU A 92 11.11 -2.70 6.84
C GLU A 92 10.93 -3.71 5.69
N ILE A 93 9.70 -3.88 5.19
CA ILE A 93 9.44 -4.76 4.04
C ILE A 93 10.09 -4.21 2.77
N VAL A 94 10.14 -2.90 2.57
CA VAL A 94 10.82 -2.31 1.41
C VAL A 94 12.34 -2.49 1.52
N ASP A 95 12.91 -2.31 2.71
CA ASP A 95 14.34 -2.45 2.96
C ASP A 95 14.83 -3.91 2.81
N ASP A 96 14.01 -4.91 3.13
CA ASP A 96 14.36 -6.34 2.95
C ASP A 96 14.53 -6.72 1.46
N TYR A 97 13.86 -5.99 0.56
CA TYR A 97 13.87 -6.23 -0.88
C TYR A 97 14.76 -5.25 -1.68
N ALA A 98 15.48 -4.32 -1.01
CA ALA A 98 16.33 -3.30 -1.63
C ALA A 98 17.80 -3.74 -1.77
#